data_AF-A0A535B367-F1
#
_entry.id   AF-A0A535B367-F1
#
_cell.length_a   1.000
_cell.length_b   1.000
_cell.length_c   1.000
_cell.angle_alpha   90.00
_cell.angle_beta   90.00
_cell.angle_gamma   90.00
#
_symmetry.space_group_name_H-M   'P 1'
#
loop_
_entity.id
_entity.type
_entity.pdbx_description
1 polymer ?
#
loop_
_entity_poly.entity_id
_entity_poly.type
_entity_poly.pdbx_seq_one_letter_code
_entity_poly.pdbx_strand_id
1 'polypeptide(L)'
;ERLCADPPDLIVTQDLCPVCAVSPSDFARHMESAGCRAEVLTLNPNRLRDILDDIRRIGEVTSKQADAEARVAELSERIDRVRDAVGGGERPRVLCLEWLDPPMPGGHWVPEMLRIAGGDDCGLISPGAPSRKLPWDELRRTDPGIIALTPCGFGAERAASEAEALWELDRWAMLPAVRNGQVYALDGNSYFSRPGPRIVDGIEILANTFHPGRFAKMPPFGSVLKLVSPPAGGSSVENWAPRFEPLIGVPL
;
A
#
# COMPACT_ATOMS: atom_id res chain seq x y z
N GLU A 1 -14.76 27.36 -9.24
CA GLU A 1 -15.80 27.90 -8.33
C GLU A 1 -15.30 28.08 -6.91
N ARG A 2 -15.05 27.00 -6.12
CA ARG A 2 -14.56 27.15 -4.72
C ARG A 2 -13.23 27.91 -4.60
N LEU A 3 -12.24 27.59 -5.44
CA LEU A 3 -10.95 28.31 -5.48
C LEU A 3 -11.08 29.82 -5.79
N CYS A 4 -12.19 30.24 -6.40
CA CYS A 4 -12.45 31.64 -6.72
C CYS A 4 -13.15 32.36 -5.56
N ALA A 5 -14.04 31.65 -4.86
CA ALA A 5 -14.84 32.21 -3.77
C ALA A 5 -14.04 32.34 -2.47
N ASP A 6 -13.09 31.43 -2.25
CA ASP A 6 -12.21 31.39 -1.07
C ASP A 6 -10.81 30.93 -1.52
N PRO A 7 -9.98 31.85 -2.03
CA PRO A 7 -8.69 31.49 -2.60
C PRO A 7 -7.74 31.05 -1.48
N PRO A 8 -7.20 29.82 -1.53
CA PRO A 8 -6.21 29.40 -0.54
C PRO A 8 -4.89 30.16 -0.74
N ASP A 9 -4.13 30.32 0.33
CA ASP A 9 -2.76 30.84 0.24
C ASP A 9 -1.78 29.79 -0.31
N LEU A 10 -2.03 28.51 -0.01
CA LEU A 10 -1.20 27.38 -0.39
C LEU A 10 -2.06 26.22 -0.91
N ILE A 11 -1.68 25.64 -2.04
CA ILE A 11 -2.20 24.38 -2.55
C ILE A 11 -1.08 23.34 -2.52
N VAL A 12 -1.31 22.25 -1.79
CA VAL A 12 -0.45 21.08 -1.81
C VAL A 12 -1.03 20.07 -2.78
N THR A 13 -0.22 19.62 -3.74
CA THR A 13 -0.63 18.66 -4.78
C THR A 13 0.46 17.63 -5.04
N GLN A 14 0.17 16.66 -5.90
CA GLN A 14 1.11 15.64 -6.36
C GLN A 14 0.97 15.41 -7.86
N ASP A 15 2.01 14.87 -8.48
CA ASP A 15 2.11 14.47 -9.89
C ASP A 15 2.77 13.08 -10.03
N LEU A 16 2.41 12.17 -9.11
CA LEU A 16 3.03 10.85 -9.03
C LEU A 16 2.38 9.81 -9.96
N CYS A 17 1.06 9.89 -10.13
CA CYS A 17 0.28 8.89 -10.86
C CYS A 17 -0.54 9.54 -11.96
N PRO A 18 -0.33 9.21 -13.25
CA PRO A 18 -1.06 9.82 -14.35
C PRO A 18 -2.55 9.45 -14.39
N VAL A 19 -2.99 8.48 -13.57
CA VAL A 19 -4.39 8.06 -13.44
C VAL A 19 -5.12 8.90 -12.39
N CYS A 20 -4.49 9.15 -11.24
CA CYS A 20 -5.13 9.78 -10.09
C CYS A 20 -4.72 11.24 -9.87
N ALA A 21 -3.54 11.63 -10.34
CA ALA A 21 -3.07 13.00 -10.25
C ALA A 21 -3.69 13.84 -11.38
N VAL A 22 -4.04 15.08 -11.05
CA VAL A 22 -4.41 16.07 -12.06
C VAL A 22 -3.14 16.42 -12.82
N SER A 23 -3.16 16.32 -14.15
CA SER A 23 -1.97 16.64 -14.94
C SER A 23 -1.51 18.08 -14.67
N PRO A 24 -0.19 18.37 -14.66
CA PRO A 24 0.30 19.72 -14.43
C PRO A 24 -0.30 20.76 -15.38
N SER A 25 -0.51 20.38 -16.65
CA SER A 25 -1.15 21.23 -17.66
C SER A 25 -2.61 21.52 -17.34
N ASP A 26 -3.36 20.51 -16.90
CA ASP A 26 -4.77 20.71 -16.54
C ASP A 26 -4.85 21.55 -15.27
N PHE A 27 -4.03 21.26 -14.27
CA PHE A 27 -3.99 22.02 -13.03
C PHE A 27 -3.68 23.50 -13.27
N ALA A 28 -2.63 23.80 -14.05
CA ALA A 28 -2.25 25.18 -14.40
C ALA A 28 -3.38 25.93 -15.12
N ARG A 29 -4.04 25.28 -16.09
CA ARG A 29 -5.17 25.84 -16.82
C ARG A 29 -6.37 26.15 -15.92
N HIS A 30 -6.66 25.28 -14.94
CA HIS A 30 -7.73 25.54 -13.98
C HIS A 30 -7.37 26.66 -13.00
N MET A 31 -6.11 26.77 -12.57
CA MET A 31 -5.62 27.87 -11.74
C MET A 31 -5.76 29.22 -12.46
N GLU A 32 -5.34 29.28 -13.73
CA GLU A 32 -5.46 30.48 -14.57
C GLU A 32 -6.92 30.87 -14.79
N SER A 33 -7.77 29.92 -15.20
CA SER A 33 -9.20 30.16 -15.40
C SER A 33 -9.92 30.56 -14.11
N ALA A 34 -9.44 30.12 -12.95
CA ALA A 34 -9.98 30.49 -11.65
C ALA A 34 -9.46 31.84 -11.14
N GLY A 35 -8.45 32.44 -11.80
CA GLY A 35 -7.76 33.63 -11.28
C GLY A 35 -7.03 33.37 -9.95
N CYS A 36 -6.75 32.10 -9.61
CA CYS A 36 -6.17 31.72 -8.33
C CYS A 36 -4.65 31.96 -8.35
N ARG A 37 -4.12 32.57 -7.29
CA ARG A 37 -2.70 32.94 -7.14
C ARG A 37 -2.01 32.24 -5.98
N ALA A 38 -2.64 31.20 -5.43
CA ALA A 38 -2.08 30.40 -4.35
C ALA A 38 -0.68 29.92 -4.71
N GLU A 39 0.22 29.86 -3.72
CA GLU A 39 1.47 29.13 -3.86
C GLU A 39 1.14 27.65 -4.09
N VAL A 40 1.86 26.99 -5.00
CA VAL A 40 1.63 25.58 -5.33
C VAL A 40 2.86 24.77 -4.93
N LEU A 41 2.69 23.89 -3.94
CA LEU A 41 3.68 22.91 -3.53
C LEU A 41 3.33 21.55 -4.14
N THR A 42 4.07 21.16 -5.18
CA THR A 42 3.96 19.82 -5.78
C THR A 42 4.93 18.86 -5.10
N LEU A 43 4.39 17.76 -4.56
CA LEU A 43 5.10 16.71 -3.85
C LEU A 43 5.08 15.42 -4.69
N ASN A 44 6.26 14.85 -4.95
CA ASN A 44 6.43 13.68 -5.82
C ASN A 44 7.40 12.66 -5.19
N PRO A 45 7.05 12.11 -4.01
CA PRO A 45 7.94 11.20 -3.32
C PRO A 45 7.93 9.84 -4.01
N ASN A 46 9.12 9.28 -4.24
CA ASN A 46 9.26 7.94 -4.82
C ASN A 46 9.67 6.91 -3.77
N ARG A 47 10.34 7.35 -2.71
CA ARG A 47 10.83 6.51 -1.61
C ARG A 47 10.17 6.90 -0.30
N LEU A 48 10.24 6.01 0.68
CA LEU A 48 9.75 6.28 2.03
C LEU A 48 10.44 7.50 2.65
N ARG A 49 11.73 7.67 2.40
CA ARG A 49 12.48 8.85 2.85
C ARG A 49 11.92 10.14 2.25
N ASP A 50 11.59 10.13 0.95
CA ASP A 50 11.04 11.31 0.28
C ASP A 50 9.71 11.74 0.91
N ILE A 51 8.89 10.79 1.38
CA ILE A 51 7.64 11.08 2.11
C ILE A 51 7.94 11.81 3.43
N LEU A 52 8.97 11.39 4.16
CA LEU A 52 9.37 12.07 5.41
C LEU A 52 9.95 13.46 5.12
N ASP A 53 10.72 13.61 4.05
CA ASP A 53 11.26 14.90 3.63
C ASP A 53 10.14 15.84 3.12
N ASP A 54 9.10 15.30 2.48
CA ASP A 54 7.92 16.08 2.10
C ASP A 54 7.12 16.59 3.31
N ILE A 55 7.07 15.85 4.42
CA ILE A 55 6.52 16.35 5.69
C ILE A 55 7.31 17.58 6.18
N ARG A 56 8.65 17.55 6.06
CA ARG A 56 9.49 18.71 6.40
C ARG A 56 9.24 19.89 5.49
N ARG A 57 9.15 19.67 4.18
CA ARG A 57 8.86 20.71 3.18
C ARG A 57 7.52 21.37 3.46
N ILE A 58 6.49 20.60 3.82
CA ILE A 58 5.20 21.16 4.26
C ILE A 58 5.40 22.00 5.53
N GLY A 59 6.18 21.52 6.50
CA GLY A 59 6.53 22.28 7.70
C GLY A 59 7.22 23.60 7.40
N GLU A 60 8.14 23.63 6.43
CA GLU A 60 8.84 24.85 6.02
C GLU A 60 7.90 25.89 5.42
N VAL A 61 7.09 25.52 4.41
CA VAL A 61 6.18 26.47 3.74
C VAL A 61 5.05 26.95 4.65
N THR A 62 4.69 26.16 5.67
CA THR A 62 3.64 26.53 6.64
C THR A 62 4.20 27.18 7.91
N SER A 63 5.52 27.39 8.02
CA SER A 63 6.18 27.89 9.24
C SER A 63 5.91 27.04 10.48
N LYS A 64 5.87 25.72 10.29
CA LYS A 64 5.63 24.65 11.28
C LYS A 64 6.79 23.65 11.34
N GLN A 65 8.03 24.11 11.17
CA GLN A 65 9.22 23.27 11.12
C GLN A 65 9.39 22.40 12.37
N ALA A 66 9.13 22.95 13.56
CA ALA A 66 9.26 22.20 14.81
C ALA A 66 8.24 21.04 14.90
N ASP A 67 6.99 21.29 14.49
CA ASP A 67 5.94 20.27 14.46
C ASP A 67 6.26 19.18 13.42
N ALA A 68 6.80 19.58 12.26
CA ALA A 68 7.20 18.66 11.20
C ALA A 68 8.36 17.75 11.64
N GLU A 69 9.41 18.30 12.27
CA GLU A 69 10.52 17.48 12.78
C GLU A 69 10.06 16.53 13.90
N ALA A 70 9.22 17.00 14.82
CA ALA A 70 8.65 16.14 15.85
C ALA A 70 7.85 14.98 15.24
N ARG A 71 7.05 15.27 14.20
CA ARG A 71 6.29 14.25 13.46
C ARG A 71 7.22 13.25 12.75
N VAL A 72 8.26 13.71 12.08
CA VAL A 72 9.20 12.83 11.37
C VAL A 72 9.99 11.96 12.35
N ALA A 73 10.40 12.51 13.50
CA ALA A 73 11.05 11.75 14.56
C ALA A 73 10.15 10.61 15.05
N GLU A 74 8.88 10.91 15.39
CA GLU A 74 7.89 9.91 15.82
C GLU A 74 7.70 8.79 14.77
N LEU A 75 7.55 9.16 13.49
CA LEU A 75 7.37 8.20 12.40
C LEU A 75 8.61 7.34 12.18
N SER A 76 9.81 7.93 12.30
CA SER A 76 11.08 7.21 12.16
C SER A 76 11.27 6.20 13.29
N GLU A 77 10.97 6.59 14.54
CA GLU A 77 11.01 5.66 15.67
C GLU A 77 10.02 4.50 15.53
N ARG A 78 8.83 4.75 14.97
CA ARG A 78 7.86 3.67 14.68
C ARG A 78 8.40 2.69 13.65
N ILE A 79 9.03 3.19 12.59
CA ILE A 79 9.69 2.35 11.57
C ILE A 79 10.78 1.49 12.22
N ASP A 80 11.62 2.07 13.08
CA ASP A 80 12.71 1.34 13.73
C ASP A 80 12.17 0.29 14.72
N ARG A 81 11.11 0.59 15.48
CA ARG A 81 10.42 -0.43 16.31
C ARG A 81 9.93 -1.62 15.49
N VAL A 82 9.41 -1.40 14.29
CA VAL A 82 9.01 -2.51 13.41
C VAL A 82 10.23 -3.33 12.99
N ARG A 83 11.31 -2.67 12.54
CA ARG A 83 12.56 -3.33 12.13
C ARG A 83 13.13 -4.19 13.25
N ASP A 84 13.16 -3.67 14.48
CA ASP A 84 13.68 -4.38 15.64
C ASP A 84 12.81 -5.60 15.98
N ALA A 85 11.48 -5.44 15.95
CA ALA A 85 10.54 -6.51 16.26
C ALA A 85 10.65 -7.70 15.29
N VAL A 86 10.79 -7.42 13.98
CA VAL A 86 10.85 -8.45 12.92
C VAL A 86 12.29 -8.82 12.50
N GLY A 87 13.30 -8.13 13.02
CA GLY A 87 14.71 -8.34 12.67
C GLY A 87 15.23 -9.72 13.06
N GLY A 88 16.03 -10.36 12.19
CA GLY A 88 16.68 -11.64 12.49
C GLY A 88 15.78 -12.89 12.48
N GLY A 89 14.51 -12.78 12.08
CA GLY A 89 13.67 -13.97 11.82
C GLY A 89 13.47 -14.25 10.34
N GLU A 90 12.61 -15.23 10.05
CA GLU A 90 12.26 -15.61 8.69
C GLU A 90 11.64 -14.42 7.93
N ARG A 91 11.86 -14.37 6.62
CA ARG A 91 11.29 -13.34 5.74
C ARG A 91 10.39 -14.04 4.71
N PRO A 92 9.06 -14.08 4.90
CA PRO A 92 8.18 -14.73 3.94
C PRO A 92 8.27 -14.01 2.59
N ARG A 93 8.19 -14.78 1.50
CA ARG A 93 8.09 -14.22 0.14
C ARG A 93 6.70 -13.61 -0.04
N VAL A 94 6.64 -12.31 -0.30
CA VAL A 94 5.39 -11.54 -0.38
C VAL A 94 5.18 -11.02 -1.79
N LEU A 95 4.00 -11.32 -2.35
CA LEU A 95 3.48 -10.65 -3.53
C LEU A 95 2.47 -9.58 -3.09
N CYS A 96 2.82 -8.30 -3.23
CA CYS A 96 1.94 -7.17 -2.89
C CYS A 96 1.40 -6.52 -4.15
N LEU A 97 0.11 -6.67 -4.46
CA LEU A 97 -0.52 -6.18 -5.69
C LEU A 97 -1.31 -4.90 -5.44
N GLU A 98 -0.95 -3.81 -6.10
CA GLU A 98 -1.70 -2.54 -6.09
C GLU A 98 -2.70 -2.40 -7.24
N TRP A 99 -2.68 -3.36 -8.17
CA TRP A 99 -3.67 -3.52 -9.23
C TRP A 99 -3.82 -5.00 -9.54
N LEU A 100 -5.05 -5.48 -9.74
CA LEU A 100 -5.34 -6.92 -9.82
C LEU A 100 -5.35 -7.45 -11.25
N ASP A 101 -5.88 -6.69 -12.22
CA ASP A 101 -5.94 -7.11 -13.63
C ASP A 101 -5.62 -5.99 -14.64
N PRO A 102 -4.52 -6.08 -15.40
CA PRO A 102 -3.44 -7.06 -15.25
C PRO A 102 -2.70 -6.87 -13.92
N PRO A 103 -2.14 -7.91 -13.30
CA PRO A 103 -1.52 -7.79 -11.98
C PRO A 103 -0.34 -6.82 -12.01
N MET A 104 -0.28 -5.91 -11.04
CA MET A 104 0.83 -4.97 -10.87
C MET A 104 1.27 -4.96 -9.40
N PRO A 105 2.54 -5.29 -9.09
CA PRO A 105 3.08 -5.14 -7.76
C PRO A 105 3.23 -3.66 -7.40
N GLY A 106 3.17 -3.38 -6.10
CA GLY A 106 3.37 -2.04 -5.57
C GLY A 106 4.76 -1.48 -5.88
N GLY A 107 4.80 -0.27 -6.43
CA GLY A 107 6.03 0.45 -6.75
C GLY A 107 6.39 1.51 -5.70
N HIS A 108 7.28 2.42 -6.08
CA HIS A 108 7.73 3.55 -5.27
C HIS A 108 8.25 3.11 -3.89
N TRP A 109 7.57 3.50 -2.81
CA TRP A 109 7.94 3.19 -1.43
C TRP A 109 7.48 1.80 -0.97
N VAL A 110 6.57 1.14 -1.70
CA VAL A 110 5.99 -0.15 -1.29
C VAL A 110 7.06 -1.25 -1.15
N PRO A 111 8.06 -1.40 -2.03
CA PRO A 111 9.17 -2.34 -1.80
C PRO A 111 9.91 -2.09 -0.49
N GLU A 112 10.09 -0.82 -0.08
CA GLU A 112 10.71 -0.49 1.21
C GLU A 112 9.79 -0.85 2.37
N MET A 113 8.48 -0.62 2.26
CA MET A 113 7.51 -1.03 3.27
C MET A 113 7.56 -2.54 3.52
N LEU A 114 7.51 -3.34 2.46
CA LEU A 114 7.58 -4.81 2.55
C LEU A 114 8.86 -5.27 3.24
N ARG A 115 10.00 -4.66 2.88
CA ARG A 115 11.29 -5.02 3.46
C ARG A 115 11.41 -4.64 4.93
N ILE A 116 10.90 -3.47 5.31
CA ILE A 116 10.87 -2.99 6.70
C ILE A 116 9.96 -3.87 7.55
N ALA A 117 8.79 -4.26 7.03
CA ALA A 117 7.86 -5.18 7.67
C ALA A 117 8.38 -6.63 7.79
N GLY A 118 9.59 -6.91 7.31
CA GLY A 118 10.20 -8.24 7.40
C GLY A 118 9.77 -9.21 6.31
N GLY A 119 9.22 -8.74 5.20
CA GLY A 119 8.91 -9.56 4.02
C GLY A 119 10.04 -9.55 2.96
N ASP A 120 10.08 -10.57 2.12
CA ASP A 120 10.89 -10.61 0.89
C ASP A 120 10.00 -10.27 -0.32
N ASP A 121 10.23 -9.11 -0.94
CA ASP A 121 9.50 -8.62 -2.12
C ASP A 121 9.92 -9.30 -3.43
N CYS A 122 10.78 -10.33 -3.36
CA CYS A 122 11.31 -11.10 -4.48
C CYS A 122 12.06 -10.25 -5.53
N GLY A 123 12.43 -9.01 -5.19
CA GLY A 123 13.08 -8.07 -6.11
C GLY A 123 12.23 -7.70 -7.33
N LEU A 124 10.90 -7.82 -7.25
CA LEU A 124 9.99 -7.55 -8.37
C LEU A 124 10.09 -6.11 -8.91
N ILE A 125 10.21 -5.16 -7.98
CA ILE A 125 10.31 -3.73 -8.24
C ILE A 125 11.45 -3.16 -7.39
N SER A 126 12.32 -2.37 -8.01
CA SER A 126 13.35 -1.65 -7.26
C SER A 126 12.70 -0.54 -6.42
N PRO A 127 13.11 -0.33 -5.16
CA PRO A 127 12.68 0.82 -4.37
C PRO A 127 12.80 2.13 -5.15
N GLY A 128 11.75 2.95 -5.14
CA GLY A 128 11.65 4.19 -5.91
C GLY A 128 11.24 4.04 -7.37
N ALA A 129 11.19 2.83 -7.93
CA ALA A 129 10.74 2.61 -9.30
C ALA A 129 9.20 2.53 -9.37
N PRO A 130 8.57 3.03 -10.44
CA PRO A 130 7.12 2.94 -10.58
C PRO A 130 6.67 1.49 -10.75
N SER A 131 5.41 1.26 -10.43
CA SER A 131 4.73 -0.02 -10.65
C SER A 131 4.68 -0.36 -12.14
N ARG A 132 4.69 -1.65 -12.45
CA ARG A 132 4.55 -2.15 -13.83
C ARG A 132 3.66 -3.36 -13.85
N LYS A 133 3.13 -3.66 -15.03
CA LYS A 133 2.48 -4.95 -15.31
C LYS A 133 3.44 -6.10 -15.01
N LEU A 134 2.96 -7.08 -14.28
CA LEU A 134 3.67 -8.30 -13.93
C LEU A 134 3.15 -9.44 -14.81
N PRO A 135 3.94 -9.91 -15.79
CA PRO A 135 3.57 -11.08 -16.56
C PRO A 135 3.34 -12.29 -15.65
N TRP A 136 2.38 -13.13 -15.98
CA TRP A 136 2.01 -14.28 -15.15
C TRP A 136 3.13 -15.28 -14.93
N ASP A 137 3.99 -15.49 -15.93
CA ASP A 137 5.18 -16.35 -15.79
C ASP A 137 6.20 -15.78 -14.81
N GLU A 138 6.25 -14.45 -14.65
CA GLU A 138 7.07 -13.81 -13.63
C GLU A 138 6.42 -13.91 -12.26
N LEU A 139 5.12 -13.61 -12.16
CA LEU A 139 4.33 -13.78 -10.93
C LEU A 139 4.47 -15.21 -10.38
N ARG A 140 4.32 -16.23 -11.23
CA ARG A 140 4.42 -17.62 -10.78
C ARG A 140 5.81 -17.98 -10.24
N ARG A 141 6.88 -17.39 -10.77
CA ARG A 141 8.26 -17.62 -10.30
C ARG A 141 8.55 -16.98 -8.94
N THR A 142 7.74 -16.01 -8.51
CA THR A 142 7.88 -15.43 -7.17
C THR A 142 7.45 -16.40 -6.08
N ASP A 143 6.71 -17.46 -6.42
CA ASP A 143 6.28 -18.52 -5.49
C ASP A 143 5.90 -17.97 -4.12
N PRO A 144 4.89 -17.07 -4.07
CA PRO A 144 4.65 -16.27 -2.88
C PRO A 144 4.12 -17.15 -1.75
N GLY A 145 4.69 -16.96 -0.56
CA GLY A 145 4.17 -17.52 0.68
C GLY A 145 3.00 -16.69 1.23
N ILE A 146 2.98 -15.39 0.92
CA ILE A 146 1.91 -14.45 1.28
C ILE A 146 1.54 -13.60 0.07
N ILE A 147 0.24 -13.36 -0.13
CA ILE A 147 -0.28 -12.40 -1.10
C ILE A 147 -1.00 -11.27 -0.33
N ALA A 148 -0.56 -10.04 -0.57
CA ALA A 148 -1.18 -8.82 -0.06
C ALA A 148 -1.86 -8.08 -1.22
N LEU A 149 -3.19 -7.96 -1.17
CA LEU A 149 -3.99 -7.25 -2.16
C LEU A 149 -4.25 -5.85 -1.62
N THR A 150 -3.59 -4.85 -2.21
CA THR A 150 -3.62 -3.44 -1.80
C THR A 150 -4.07 -2.53 -2.95
N PRO A 151 -5.16 -2.84 -3.69
CA PRO A 151 -5.54 -2.07 -4.86
C PRO A 151 -5.70 -0.59 -4.53
N CYS A 152 -5.08 0.27 -5.34
CA CYS A 152 -5.05 1.70 -5.06
C CYS A 152 -6.48 2.29 -5.08
N GLY A 153 -6.79 3.17 -4.14
CA GLY A 153 -8.11 3.79 -4.03
C GLY A 153 -9.21 2.90 -3.40
N PHE A 154 -8.94 1.64 -3.05
CA PHE A 154 -9.90 0.75 -2.40
C PHE A 154 -9.58 0.53 -0.91
N GLY A 155 -10.63 0.43 -0.09
CA GLY A 155 -10.56 -0.16 1.24
C GLY A 155 -10.55 -1.69 1.18
N ALA A 156 -10.32 -2.37 2.31
CA ALA A 156 -10.12 -3.81 2.34
C ALA A 156 -11.32 -4.63 1.85
N GLU A 157 -12.55 -4.22 2.17
CA GLU A 157 -13.78 -4.89 1.70
C GLU A 157 -13.90 -4.84 0.18
N ARG A 158 -13.67 -3.66 -0.41
CA ARG A 158 -13.68 -3.52 -1.87
C ARG A 158 -12.54 -4.29 -2.50
N ALA A 159 -11.33 -4.26 -1.91
CA ALA A 159 -10.21 -5.06 -2.37
C ALA A 159 -10.53 -6.58 -2.39
N ALA A 160 -11.23 -7.08 -1.36
CA ALA A 160 -11.68 -8.47 -1.30
C ALA A 160 -12.72 -8.81 -2.37
N SER A 161 -13.70 -7.93 -2.60
CA SER A 161 -14.72 -8.11 -3.64
C SER A 161 -14.11 -8.10 -5.05
N GLU A 162 -13.19 -7.17 -5.33
CA GLU A 162 -12.51 -7.10 -6.64
C GLU A 162 -11.59 -8.31 -6.86
N ALA A 163 -11.10 -8.93 -5.78
CA ALA A 163 -10.30 -10.15 -5.84
C ALA A 163 -11.11 -11.39 -6.25
N GLU A 164 -12.44 -11.37 -6.16
CA GLU A 164 -13.29 -12.51 -6.58
C GLU A 164 -13.04 -12.90 -8.04
N ALA A 165 -12.80 -11.92 -8.92
CA ALA A 165 -12.51 -12.15 -10.33
C ALA A 165 -11.18 -12.89 -10.57
N LEU A 166 -10.24 -12.84 -9.62
CA LEU A 166 -8.97 -13.58 -9.73
C LEU A 166 -9.18 -15.09 -9.60
N TRP A 167 -10.29 -15.54 -9.01
CA TRP A 167 -10.52 -16.95 -8.70
C TRP A 167 -11.02 -17.75 -9.90
N GLU A 168 -11.58 -17.06 -10.88
CA GLU A 168 -11.90 -17.60 -12.20
C GLU A 168 -10.62 -17.93 -13.00
N LEU A 169 -9.44 -17.54 -12.50
CA LEU A 169 -8.16 -17.83 -13.13
C LEU A 169 -7.54 -19.09 -12.50
N ASP A 170 -7.59 -20.23 -13.20
CA ASP A 170 -6.97 -21.50 -12.76
C ASP A 170 -5.54 -21.31 -12.24
N ARG A 171 -4.74 -20.54 -12.98
CA ARG A 171 -3.34 -20.21 -12.65
C ARG A 171 -3.17 -19.48 -11.31
N TRP A 172 -4.18 -18.74 -10.87
CA TRP A 172 -4.17 -18.07 -9.58
C TRP A 172 -4.48 -19.06 -8.46
N ALA A 173 -5.53 -19.88 -8.61
CA ALA A 173 -5.92 -20.88 -7.62
C ALA A 173 -4.80 -21.89 -7.31
N MET A 174 -3.86 -22.08 -8.25
CA MET A 174 -2.69 -22.94 -8.08
C MET A 174 -1.56 -22.36 -7.23
N LEU A 175 -1.56 -21.05 -6.92
CA LEU A 175 -0.49 -20.41 -6.15
C LEU A 175 -0.46 -20.95 -4.70
N PRO A 176 0.71 -21.26 -4.12
CA PRO A 176 0.79 -21.82 -2.77
C PRO A 176 0.16 -20.93 -1.70
N ALA A 177 0.38 -19.62 -1.73
CA ALA A 177 -0.28 -18.69 -0.82
C ALA A 177 -1.81 -18.80 -0.86
N VAL A 178 -2.39 -19.01 -2.04
CA VAL A 178 -3.84 -19.13 -2.22
C VAL A 178 -4.33 -20.43 -1.60
N ARG A 179 -3.70 -21.56 -1.94
CA ARG A 179 -4.04 -22.89 -1.40
C ARG A 179 -3.89 -22.97 0.13
N ASN A 180 -2.98 -22.19 0.69
CA ASN A 180 -2.71 -22.14 2.13
C ASN A 180 -3.50 -21.03 2.87
N GLY A 181 -4.42 -20.33 2.19
CA GLY A 181 -5.19 -19.24 2.77
C GLY A 181 -4.35 -18.05 3.25
N GLN A 182 -3.15 -17.87 2.69
CA GLN A 182 -2.22 -16.76 2.98
C GLN A 182 -2.45 -15.59 2.01
N VAL A 183 -3.72 -15.23 1.82
CA VAL A 183 -4.13 -14.10 0.98
C VAL A 183 -4.86 -13.10 1.85
N TYR A 184 -4.43 -11.84 1.76
CA TYR A 184 -4.91 -10.76 2.59
C TYR A 184 -5.38 -9.62 1.69
N ALA A 185 -6.61 -9.16 1.87
CA ALA A 185 -7.11 -7.92 1.30
C ALA A 185 -6.91 -6.80 2.32
N LEU A 186 -6.24 -5.72 1.92
CA LEU A 186 -5.89 -4.61 2.81
C LEU A 186 -6.43 -3.28 2.26
N ASP A 187 -6.62 -2.30 3.15
CA ASP A 187 -7.00 -0.94 2.76
C ASP A 187 -5.83 -0.21 2.07
N GLY A 188 -5.72 -0.46 0.76
CA GLY A 188 -4.75 0.13 -0.16
C GLY A 188 -4.81 1.66 -0.15
N ASN A 189 -6.02 2.22 -0.14
CA ASN A 189 -6.25 3.66 -0.20
C ASN A 189 -5.70 4.42 1.00
N SER A 190 -5.87 3.90 2.21
CA SER A 190 -5.48 4.59 3.43
C SER A 190 -3.99 4.45 3.75
N TYR A 191 -3.42 3.27 3.48
CA TYR A 191 -2.15 2.87 4.10
C TYR A 191 -1.02 2.55 3.10
N PHE A 192 -1.31 2.48 1.80
CA PHE A 192 -0.31 2.04 0.80
C PHE A 192 -0.15 3.03 -0.36
N SER A 193 -1.24 3.65 -0.83
CA SER A 193 -1.21 4.46 -2.07
C SER A 193 -1.11 5.97 -1.85
N ARG A 194 -1.15 6.45 -0.60
CA ARG A 194 -1.09 7.89 -0.28
C ARG A 194 0.23 8.23 0.42
N PRO A 195 1.11 9.02 -0.19
CA PRO A 195 2.41 9.32 0.38
C PRO A 195 2.31 10.33 1.52
N GLY A 196 2.03 9.84 2.72
CA GLY A 196 1.94 10.65 3.93
C GLY A 196 2.16 9.85 5.19
N PRO A 197 1.88 10.42 6.38
CA PRO A 197 2.19 9.79 7.66
C PRO A 197 1.64 8.35 7.83
N ARG A 198 0.48 8.06 7.24
CA ARG A 198 -0.19 6.75 7.33
C ARG A 198 0.53 5.61 6.60
N ILE A 199 1.56 5.88 5.80
CA ILE A 199 2.41 4.81 5.25
C ILE A 199 3.11 4.02 6.38
N VAL A 200 3.42 4.66 7.50
CA VAL A 200 3.99 3.95 8.66
C VAL A 200 2.98 3.01 9.29
N ASP A 201 1.70 3.38 9.34
CA ASP A 201 0.62 2.46 9.74
C ASP A 201 0.54 1.27 8.77
N GLY A 202 0.71 1.50 7.47
CA GLY A 202 0.80 0.41 6.47
C GLY A 202 1.97 -0.55 6.73
N ILE A 203 3.14 -0.05 7.12
CA ILE A 203 4.29 -0.87 7.50
C ILE A 203 3.96 -1.74 8.73
N GLU A 204 3.33 -1.15 9.75
CA GLU A 204 2.93 -1.84 10.97
C GLU A 204 1.87 -2.92 10.68
N ILE A 205 0.90 -2.64 9.80
CA ILE A 205 -0.11 -3.60 9.33
C ILE A 205 0.57 -4.78 8.61
N LEU A 206 1.52 -4.51 7.72
CA LEU A 206 2.28 -5.58 7.04
C LEU A 206 3.08 -6.40 8.04
N ALA A 207 3.75 -5.76 9.01
CA ALA A 207 4.54 -6.46 10.02
C ALA A 207 3.67 -7.38 10.88
N ASN A 208 2.47 -6.93 11.30
CA ASN A 208 1.51 -7.79 11.99
C ASN A 208 1.01 -8.94 11.09
N THR A 209 0.78 -8.66 9.80
CA THR A 209 0.30 -9.65 8.83
C THR A 209 1.33 -10.75 8.59
N PHE A 210 2.61 -10.39 8.46
CA PHE A 210 3.70 -11.32 8.17
C PHE A 210 4.20 -12.03 9.42
N HIS A 211 4.20 -11.33 10.57
CA HIS A 211 4.83 -11.75 11.81
C HIS A 211 3.93 -11.49 13.03
N PRO A 212 2.71 -12.06 13.11
CA PRO A 212 1.76 -11.73 14.18
C PRO A 212 2.30 -12.02 15.59
N GLY A 213 3.15 -13.06 15.74
CA GLY A 213 3.81 -13.39 17.01
C GLY A 213 4.99 -12.50 17.39
N ARG A 214 5.46 -11.62 16.49
CA ARG A 214 6.60 -10.72 16.73
C ARG A 214 6.21 -9.24 16.73
N PHE A 215 5.17 -8.88 15.98
CA PHE A 215 4.62 -7.54 15.95
C PHE A 215 3.10 -7.58 16.23
N ALA A 216 2.74 -7.50 17.51
CA ALA A 216 1.38 -7.73 17.98
C ALA A 216 0.47 -6.48 17.94
N LYS A 217 0.93 -5.35 17.40
CA LYS A 217 0.08 -4.17 17.25
C LYS A 217 -1.03 -4.50 16.25
N MET A 218 -2.27 -4.50 16.74
CA MET A 218 -3.42 -4.87 15.93
C MET A 218 -3.71 -3.82 14.85
N PRO A 219 -3.99 -4.25 13.60
CA PRO A 219 -4.45 -3.34 12.55
C PRO A 219 -5.81 -2.73 12.91
N PRO A 220 -6.13 -1.53 12.40
CA PRO A 220 -7.47 -0.96 12.53
C PRO A 220 -8.55 -1.93 12.05
N PHE A 221 -9.69 -1.99 12.73
CA PHE A 221 -10.79 -2.90 12.36
C PHE A 221 -11.22 -2.67 10.90
N GLY A 222 -11.38 -3.77 10.15
CA GLY A 222 -11.76 -3.72 8.74
C GLY A 222 -10.64 -3.28 7.78
N SER A 223 -9.43 -2.99 8.25
CA SER A 223 -8.30 -2.63 7.37
C SER A 223 -7.56 -3.85 6.78
N VAL A 224 -7.80 -5.05 7.32
CA VAL A 224 -7.24 -6.32 6.87
C VAL A 224 -8.32 -7.39 6.89
N LEU A 225 -8.57 -8.02 5.75
CA LEU A 225 -9.40 -9.22 5.64
C LEU A 225 -8.54 -10.37 5.14
N LYS A 226 -8.67 -11.56 5.73
CA LYS A 226 -7.93 -12.76 5.34
C LYS A 226 -8.84 -13.74 4.61
N LEU A 227 -8.33 -14.38 3.57
CA LEU A 227 -8.99 -15.49 2.90
C LEU A 227 -9.08 -16.70 3.84
N VAL A 228 -10.30 -17.15 4.15
CA VAL A 228 -10.55 -18.26 5.12
C VAL A 228 -10.95 -19.59 4.48
N SER A 229 -11.38 -19.57 3.22
CA SER A 229 -11.74 -20.79 2.49
C SER A 229 -10.97 -20.83 1.18
N PRO A 230 -10.03 -21.76 1.04
CA PRO A 230 -9.92 -22.59 -0.17
C PRO A 230 -9.96 -24.09 0.21
N PRO A 231 -10.46 -25.00 -0.65
CA PRO A 231 -10.40 -26.42 -0.35
C PRO A 231 -8.95 -26.90 -0.37
N ALA A 232 -8.50 -27.50 0.73
CA ALA A 232 -7.28 -28.29 0.74
C ALA A 232 -7.44 -29.48 -0.22
N GLY A 233 -6.71 -29.48 -1.34
CA GLY A 233 -6.52 -30.67 -2.18
C GLY A 233 -7.53 -30.93 -3.31
N GLY A 234 -8.46 -30.03 -3.63
CA GLY A 234 -9.37 -30.19 -4.78
C GLY A 234 -8.83 -29.53 -6.06
N SER A 235 -8.70 -30.30 -7.14
CA SER A 235 -8.26 -29.81 -8.46
C SER A 235 -9.40 -29.23 -9.33
N SER A 236 -10.61 -29.10 -8.80
CA SER A 236 -11.78 -28.63 -9.56
C SER A 236 -12.31 -27.33 -8.96
N VAL A 237 -12.17 -26.25 -9.73
CA VAL A 237 -12.60 -24.87 -9.43
C VAL A 237 -14.13 -24.74 -9.41
N GLU A 238 -14.87 -25.75 -9.87
CA GLU A 238 -16.30 -25.68 -10.21
C GLU A 238 -17.28 -25.43 -9.05
N ASN A 239 -16.86 -25.40 -7.77
CA ASN A 239 -17.79 -25.27 -6.63
C ASN A 239 -17.28 -24.42 -5.44
N TRP A 240 -16.31 -23.52 -5.65
CA TRP A 240 -15.78 -22.68 -4.57
C TRP A 240 -16.28 -21.23 -4.66
N ALA A 241 -16.79 -20.72 -3.53
CA ALA A 241 -17.00 -19.29 -3.33
C ALA A 241 -15.92 -18.77 -2.35
N PRO A 242 -15.09 -17.80 -2.75
CA PRO A 242 -14.15 -17.20 -1.83
C PRO A 242 -14.83 -16.49 -0.69
N ARG A 243 -14.14 -16.47 0.44
CA ARG A 243 -14.60 -15.74 1.60
C ARG A 243 -13.43 -15.09 2.29
N PHE A 244 -13.53 -13.77 2.42
CA PHE A 244 -12.65 -12.96 3.24
C PHE A 244 -13.35 -12.65 4.57
N GLU A 245 -12.63 -12.82 5.67
CA GLU A 245 -13.10 -12.44 6.99
C GLU A 245 -12.14 -11.44 7.61
N PRO A 246 -12.64 -10.46 8.39
CA PRO A 246 -11.76 -9.53 9.09
C PRO A 246 -10.74 -10.28 9.94
N LEU A 247 -9.48 -9.85 9.84
CA LEU A 247 -8.44 -10.33 10.73
C LEU A 247 -8.67 -9.73 12.12
N ILE A 248 -9.59 -10.30 12.87
CA ILE A 248 -9.74 -10.03 14.30
C ILE A 248 -8.61 -10.81 14.96
N GLY A 249 -7.86 -10.16 15.84
CA GLY A 249 -6.72 -10.76 16.53
C GLY A 249 -7.21 -11.98 17.29
N VAL A 250 -7.06 -13.15 16.70
CA VAL A 250 -7.25 -14.41 17.39
C VAL A 250 -5.89 -14.71 18.00
N PRO A 251 -5.72 -14.56 19.31
CA PRO A 251 -4.60 -15.22 19.96
C PRO A 251 -4.83 -16.72 19.79
N LEU A 252 -3.82 -17.44 19.29
CA LEU A 252 -3.75 -18.88 19.49
C LEU A 252 -3.59 -19.17 20.99
#